data_AF-A0A933D6T5-F1
#
_entry.id   AF-A0A933D6T5-F1
#
_cell.length_a   1.000
_cell.length_b   1.000
_cell.length_c   1.000
_cell.angle_alpha   90.00
_cell.angle_beta   90.00
_cell.angle_gamma   90.00
#
_symmetry.space_group_name_H-M   'P 1'
#
loop_
_entity.id
_entity.type
_entity.pdbx_description
1 polymer ?
#
loop_
_entity_poly.entity_id
_entity_poly.type
_entity_poly.pdbx_seq_one_letter_code
_entity_poly.pdbx_strand_id
1 'polypeptide(L)'
;MNPFARQSGEGISNGGNPPQGGLQRLAERGVKQKVVIDVLLSGEVIEEYPEDKPFPSALFLGFPGGDPLHVVAAFDETQNLVYIITAYDPSGEYFLNDYRTRRKQ
;
A
#
# COMPACT_ATOMS: atom_id res chain seq x y z
N MET A 1 -17.42 -2.02 14.84
CA MET A 1 -16.74 -1.60 16.09
C MET A 1 -15.25 -1.56 15.85
N ASN A 2 -14.61 -0.40 16.01
CA ASN A 2 -13.16 -0.29 16.24
C ASN A 2 -12.98 0.67 17.44
N PRO A 3 -12.22 0.31 18.49
CA PRO A 3 -12.39 0.87 19.84
C PRO A 3 -11.37 1.95 20.27
N PHE A 4 -10.77 2.73 19.37
CA PHE A 4 -9.72 3.69 19.77
C PHE A 4 -10.02 5.14 19.39
N ALA A 5 -10.16 5.92 20.47
CA ALA A 5 -9.82 7.33 20.63
C ALA A 5 -10.75 8.40 20.04
N ARG A 6 -11.60 8.90 20.94
CA ARG A 6 -12.29 10.19 20.90
C ARG A 6 -11.59 11.12 21.91
N GLN A 7 -11.17 12.31 21.49
CA GLN A 7 -10.90 13.52 22.29
C GLN A 7 -10.82 14.69 21.27
N SER A 8 -11.81 15.58 21.13
CA SER A 8 -12.15 16.78 21.93
C SER A 8 -11.13 17.92 21.88
N GLY A 9 -11.47 18.96 21.11
CA GLY A 9 -11.31 20.39 21.44
C GLY A 9 -9.98 21.08 21.11
N GLU A 10 -9.99 21.99 20.12
CA GLU A 10 -9.75 23.44 20.26
C GLU A 10 -9.64 24.09 18.86
N GLY A 11 -10.28 25.25 18.69
CA GLY A 11 -10.43 25.92 17.39
C GLY A 11 -9.50 27.11 17.20
N ILE A 12 -9.08 27.32 15.95
CA ILE A 12 -8.76 28.63 15.38
C ILE A 12 -9.20 28.65 13.91
N SER A 13 -9.89 29.72 13.54
CA SER A 13 -10.43 30.03 12.22
C SER A 13 -9.36 30.60 11.29
N ASN A 14 -9.40 30.21 10.00
CA ASN A 14 -9.49 31.08 8.82
C ASN A 14 -9.05 30.35 7.53
N GLY A 15 -9.90 30.43 6.50
CA GLY A 15 -9.49 30.32 5.09
C GLY A 15 -9.68 28.96 4.42
N GLY A 16 -10.73 28.86 3.60
CA GLY A 16 -10.85 27.96 2.43
C GLY A 16 -10.51 26.48 2.62
N ASN A 17 -11.53 25.62 2.70
CA ASN A 17 -11.37 24.17 2.65
C ASN A 17 -10.93 23.71 1.24
N PRO A 18 -9.77 23.05 1.05
CA PRO A 18 -9.62 22.08 -0.01
C PRO A 18 -10.06 20.70 0.52
N PRO A 19 -10.99 19.97 -0.14
CA PRO A 19 -11.18 18.56 0.15
C PRO A 19 -9.95 17.84 -0.41
N GLN A 20 -8.88 17.75 0.37
CA GLN A 20 -7.66 17.10 -0.10
C GLN A 20 -7.38 15.88 0.76
N GLY A 21 -7.55 14.74 0.07
CA GLY A 21 -7.53 13.38 0.54
C GLY A 21 -6.38 13.07 1.48
N GLY A 22 -6.59 12.01 2.26
CA GLY A 22 -5.72 11.55 3.33
C GLY A 22 -4.26 11.42 2.89
N LEU A 23 -3.53 12.52 3.05
CA LEU A 23 -2.15 12.70 2.61
C LEU A 23 -1.14 12.14 3.62
N GLN A 24 -1.56 11.23 4.50
CA GLN A 24 -0.69 10.86 5.62
C GLN A 24 -0.94 9.45 6.11
N ARG A 25 -0.25 8.49 5.48
CA ARG A 25 0.18 7.26 6.16
C ARG A 25 1.32 6.50 5.47
N LEU A 26 2.31 7.21 4.94
CA LEU A 26 3.60 6.62 4.52
C LEU A 26 4.72 6.80 5.56
N ALA A 27 4.35 7.11 6.81
CA ALA A 27 5.27 7.33 7.92
C ALA A 27 5.20 6.25 9.01
N GLU A 28 4.35 5.22 8.86
CA GLU A 28 4.20 4.18 9.88
C GLU A 28 4.60 2.83 9.32
N ARG A 29 5.90 2.54 9.51
CA ARG A 29 6.60 1.23 9.50
C ARG A 29 7.81 1.34 8.59
N GLY A 30 9.00 1.17 9.17
CA GLY A 30 10.31 1.41 8.57
C GLY A 30 10.70 0.48 7.42
N VAL A 31 9.77 0.07 6.56
CA VAL A 31 10.09 -0.41 5.22
C VAL A 31 10.55 0.82 4.45
N LYS A 32 11.86 0.90 4.21
CA LYS A 32 12.51 2.03 3.54
C LYS A 32 11.75 2.29 2.24
N GLN A 33 11.18 3.47 2.03
CA GLN A 33 10.47 3.84 0.80
C GLN A 33 11.22 3.42 -0.46
N LYS A 34 12.56 3.49 -0.42
CA LYS A 34 13.45 2.98 -1.46
C LYS A 34 13.22 1.51 -1.81
N VAL A 35 13.08 0.63 -0.81
CA VAL A 35 12.82 -0.80 -1.02
C VAL A 35 11.48 -1.01 -1.72
N VAL A 36 10.43 -0.29 -1.29
CA VAL A 36 9.12 -0.38 -1.93
C VAL A 36 9.16 0.11 -3.37
N ILE A 37 9.86 1.23 -3.62
CA ILE A 37 10.06 1.78 -4.97
C ILE A 37 10.85 0.80 -5.84
N ASP A 38 11.94 0.21 -5.32
CA ASP A 38 12.72 -0.79 -6.04
C ASP A 38 11.82 -1.99 -6.42
N VAL A 39 10.96 -2.46 -5.52
CA VAL A 39 9.99 -3.54 -5.82
C VAL A 39 8.94 -3.10 -6.85
N LEU A 40 8.47 -1.86 -6.85
CA LEU A 40 7.54 -1.39 -7.87
C LEU A 40 8.20 -1.28 -9.26
N LEU A 41 9.50 -0.98 -9.31
CA LEU A 41 10.25 -0.81 -10.54
C LEU A 41 10.79 -2.13 -11.11
N SER A 42 11.20 -3.07 -10.25
CA SER A 42 11.84 -4.33 -10.65
C SER A 42 11.07 -5.58 -10.23
N GLY A 43 10.02 -5.44 -9.45
CA GLY A 43 9.19 -6.56 -8.99
C GLY A 43 8.22 -7.03 -10.07
N GLU A 44 7.65 -8.20 -9.83
CA GLU A 44 6.67 -8.83 -10.70
C GLU A 44 5.27 -8.53 -10.19
N VAL A 45 4.36 -8.14 -11.08
CA VAL A 45 2.93 -8.06 -10.75
C VAL A 45 2.36 -9.48 -10.70
N ILE A 46 1.91 -9.89 -9.53
CA ILE A 46 1.37 -11.23 -9.30
C ILE A 46 -0.16 -11.27 -9.30
N GLU A 47 -0.80 -10.18 -8.90
CA GLU A 47 -2.25 -10.00 -8.98
C GLU A 47 -2.57 -8.55 -9.37
N GLU A 48 -3.57 -8.38 -10.24
CA GLU A 48 -4.10 -7.07 -10.63
C GLU A 48 -5.55 -7.00 -10.19
N TYR A 49 -5.92 -5.89 -9.56
CA TYR A 49 -7.27 -5.54 -9.14
C TYR A 49 -7.71 -4.28 -9.88
N PRO A 50 -7.98 -4.37 -11.20
CA PRO A 50 -8.42 -3.22 -11.97
C PRO A 50 -9.82 -2.71 -11.54
N GLU A 51 -10.59 -3.55 -10.83
CA GLU A 51 -11.91 -3.22 -10.33
C GLU A 51 -11.90 -2.50 -8.97
N ASP A 52 -10.73 -2.39 -8.32
CA ASP A 52 -10.60 -1.69 -7.06
C ASP A 52 -10.92 -0.20 -7.21
N LYS A 53 -11.58 0.35 -6.18
CA LYS A 53 -11.96 1.76 -6.11
C LYS A 53 -11.27 2.42 -4.93
N PRO A 54 -10.74 3.65 -5.08
CA PRO A 54 -10.99 4.60 -6.18
C PRO A 54 -10.14 4.44 -7.45
N PHE A 55 -9.05 3.68 -7.40
CA PHE A 55 -8.11 3.50 -8.51
C PHE A 55 -7.72 2.02 -8.64
N PRO A 56 -7.37 1.55 -9.85
CA PRO A 56 -6.90 0.18 -10.04
C PRO A 56 -5.69 -0.09 -9.16
N SER A 57 -5.73 -1.20 -8.43
CA SER A 57 -4.64 -1.64 -7.56
C SER A 57 -3.97 -2.89 -8.10
N ALA A 58 -2.71 -3.11 -7.73
CA ALA A 58 -1.96 -4.30 -8.11
C ALA A 58 -1.06 -4.74 -6.95
N LEU A 59 -0.90 -6.05 -6.84
CA LEU A 59 -0.01 -6.72 -5.91
C LEU A 59 1.29 -7.06 -6.64
N PHE A 60 2.37 -6.47 -6.16
CA PHE A 60 3.72 -6.67 -6.63
C PHE A 60 4.47 -7.59 -5.67
N LEU A 61 5.22 -8.53 -6.23
CA LEU A 61 6.18 -9.37 -5.53
C LEU A 61 7.59 -8.95 -5.95
N GLY A 62 8.41 -8.58 -4.99
CA GLY A 62 9.83 -8.33 -5.21
C GLY A 62 10.70 -9.07 -4.22
N PHE A 63 12.00 -9.09 -4.48
CA PHE A 63 12.99 -9.73 -3.62
C PHE A 63 14.09 -8.75 -3.21
N PRO A 64 13.76 -7.65 -2.50
CA PRO A 64 14.74 -6.64 -2.14
C PRO A 64 15.83 -7.22 -1.24
N GLY A 65 17.04 -7.38 -1.79
CA GLY A 65 18.16 -7.97 -1.06
C GLY A 65 18.07 -9.49 -0.87
N GLY A 66 17.14 -10.16 -1.56
CA GLY A 66 16.96 -11.62 -1.52
C GLY A 66 15.76 -12.09 -0.70
N ASP A 67 15.15 -11.23 0.11
CA ASP A 67 13.97 -11.55 0.91
C ASP A 67 12.68 -11.18 0.14
N PRO A 68 11.64 -12.02 0.13
CA PRO A 68 10.41 -11.73 -0.59
C PRO A 68 9.62 -10.61 0.11
N LEU A 69 9.08 -9.68 -0.67
CA LEU A 69 8.24 -8.58 -0.20
C LEU A 69 7.03 -8.43 -1.12
N HIS A 70 5.84 -8.39 -0.51
CA HIS A 70 4.59 -8.04 -1.17
C HIS A 70 4.29 -6.57 -1.00
N VAL A 71 4.03 -5.88 -2.10
CA VAL A 71 3.66 -4.47 -2.13
C VAL A 71 2.34 -4.35 -2.87
N VAL A 72 1.32 -3.81 -2.21
CA VAL A 72 0.08 -3.42 -2.88
C VAL A 72 0.15 -1.93 -3.16
N ALA A 73 0.02 -1.57 -4.44
CA ALA A 73 -0.03 -0.19 -4.86
C ALA A 73 -1.19 0.05 -5.81
N ALA A 74 -1.84 1.21 -5.68
CA ALA A 74 -2.83 1.70 -6.61
C ALA A 74 -2.22 2.75 -7.53
N PHE A 75 -2.61 2.75 -8.80
CA PHE A 75 -2.11 3.69 -9.78
C PHE A 75 -3.22 4.62 -10.25
N ASP A 76 -2.99 5.92 -10.12
CA ASP A 76 -3.84 6.97 -10.65
C ASP A 76 -3.25 7.48 -11.96
N GLU A 77 -3.84 7.05 -13.07
CA GLU A 77 -3.49 7.48 -14.43
C GLU A 77 -3.74 8.97 -14.66
N THR A 78 -4.69 9.59 -13.95
CA THR A 78 -5.06 10.99 -14.16
C THR A 78 -4.02 11.94 -13.56
N GLN A 79 -3.55 11.62 -12.36
CA GLN A 79 -2.52 12.42 -11.68
C GLN A 79 -1.10 11.87 -11.89
N ASN A 80 -0.97 10.72 -12.55
CA ASN A 80 0.28 9.96 -12.68
C ASN A 80 0.92 9.69 -11.30
N LEU A 81 0.10 9.30 -10.33
CA LEU A 81 0.50 9.06 -8.94
C LEU A 81 0.36 7.58 -8.59
N VAL A 82 1.35 7.05 -7.87
CA VAL A 82 1.30 5.70 -7.30
C VAL A 82 1.06 5.79 -5.81
N TYR A 83 -0.01 5.17 -5.34
CA TYR A 83 -0.39 5.11 -3.94
C TYR A 83 -0.02 3.74 -3.37
N ILE A 84 0.95 3.70 -2.47
CA ILE A 84 1.30 2.48 -1.75
C ILE A 84 0.24 2.24 -0.67
N ILE A 85 -0.52 1.16 -0.82
CA ILE A 85 -1.58 0.78 0.14
C ILE A 85 -0.95 0.03 1.31
N THR A 86 -0.13 -0.99 1.03
CA THR A 86 0.54 -1.79 2.07
C THR A 86 1.79 -2.45 1.51
N ALA A 87 2.76 -2.73 2.39
CA ALA A 87 3.90 -3.58 2.09
C ALA A 87 4.09 -4.56 3.25
N TYR A 88 4.20 -5.85 2.95
CA TYR A 88 4.30 -6.92 3.94
C TYR A 88 5.10 -8.11 3.42
N ASP A 89 5.70 -8.88 4.31
CA ASP A 89 6.42 -10.10 3.93
C ASP A 89 5.40 -11.23 3.68
N PRO A 90 5.47 -11.94 2.54
CA PRO A 90 4.56 -13.03 2.26
C PRO A 90 4.82 -14.21 3.18
N SER A 91 3.93 -14.42 4.15
CA SER A 91 4.00 -15.60 5.00
C SER A 91 3.73 -16.86 4.19
N GLY A 92 4.63 -17.85 4.31
CA GLY A 92 4.47 -19.19 3.71
C GLY A 92 3.27 -20.00 4.25
N GLU A 93 2.55 -19.45 5.23
CA GLU A 93 1.25 -19.98 5.67
C GLU A 93 0.15 -19.67 4.65
N TYR A 94 0.17 -18.48 4.04
CA TYR A 94 -0.85 -18.02 3.09
C TYR A 94 -0.41 -18.18 1.64
N PHE A 95 0.91 -18.21 1.37
CA PHE A 95 1.46 -18.36 0.02
C PHE A 95 2.26 -19.66 -0.11
N LEU A 96 2.30 -20.22 -1.33
CA LEU A 96 3.18 -21.33 -1.68
C LEU A 96 4.66 -20.87 -1.71
N ASN A 97 5.61 -21.80 -1.90
CA ASN A 97 7.05 -21.52 -1.93
C ASN A 97 7.46 -20.55 -3.06
N ASP A 98 6.59 -20.36 -4.05
CA ASP A 98 6.74 -19.35 -5.10
C ASP A 98 6.36 -17.93 -4.66
N TYR A 99 5.85 -17.74 -3.43
CA TYR A 99 5.39 -16.46 -2.86
C TYR A 99 4.37 -15.70 -3.71
N ARG A 100 3.83 -16.33 -4.75
CA ARG A 100 2.88 -15.76 -5.71
C ARG A 100 1.52 -16.39 -5.55
N THR A 101 1.48 -17.71 -5.40
CA THR A 101 0.24 -18.48 -5.39
C THR A 101 -0.30 -18.57 -3.97
N ARG A 102 -1.51 -18.05 -3.74
CA ARG A 102 -2.22 -18.21 -2.47
C ARG A 102 -2.54 -19.68 -2.24
N ARG A 103 -2.24 -20.18 -1.04
CA ARG A 103 -2.78 -21.46 -0.56
C ARG A 103 -4.28 -21.29 -0.37
N LYS A 104 -5.08 -21.88 -1.27
CA LYS A 104 -6.51 -22.09 -1.02
C LYS A 104 -6.63 -23.15 0.07
N GLN A 105 -7.12 -22.73 1.23
CA GLN A 105 -7.52 -23.63 2.31
C GLN A 105 -8.80 -24.38 1.92
#